data_AF-A0AAT9HFJ8-F1
#
_entry.id   AF-A0AAT9HFJ8-F1
#
_cell.length_a   1.000
_cell.length_b   1.000
_cell.length_c   1.000
_cell.angle_alpha   90.00
_cell.angle_beta   90.00
_cell.angle_gamma   90.00
#
_symmetry.space_group_name_H-M   'P 1'
#
loop_
_entity.id
_entity.type
_entity.pdbx_description
1 polymer ?
#
loop_
_entity_poly.entity_id
_entity_poly.type
_entity_poly.pdbx_seq_one_letter_code
_entity_poly.pdbx_strand_id
1 'polypeptide(L)' 'MAGLADASWSSFRSHNYPTRYIRHSDYALRVDPVSTTTDRADATFSVGH' A
#
# COMPACT_ATOMS: atom_id res chain seq x y z
N MET A 1 -4.57 0.41 -8.72
CA MET A 1 -3.70 1.60 -8.92
C MET A 1 -2.28 1.10 -9.06
N ALA A 2 -1.46 1.74 -9.88
CA ALA A 2 -0.02 1.46 -9.93
C ALA A 2 0.58 1.54 -8.51
N GLY A 3 1.45 0.61 -8.16
CA GLY A 3 2.06 0.52 -6.84
C GLY A 3 2.87 1.77 -6.50
N LEU A 4 2.83 2.18 -5.23
CA LEU A 4 3.52 3.37 -4.74
C LEU A 4 5.04 3.23 -4.76
N ALA A 5 5.56 2.01 -4.68
CA ALA A 5 6.99 1.70 -4.80
C ALA A 5 7.37 1.12 -6.17
N ASP A 6 6.48 0.35 -6.81
CA ASP A 6 6.68 -0.23 -8.13
C ASP A 6 5.38 -0.16 -8.94
N ALA A 7 5.41 0.51 -10.08
CA ALA A 7 4.23 0.71 -10.92
C ALA A 7 3.71 -0.59 -11.55
N SER A 8 4.54 -1.65 -11.58
CA SER A 8 4.20 -2.99 -12.06
C SER A 8 3.34 -3.77 -11.05
N TRP A 9 3.28 -3.31 -9.80
CA TRP A 9 2.53 -3.91 -8.71
C TRP A 9 1.29 -3.07 -8.38
N SER A 10 0.48 -3.52 -7.42
CA SER A 10 -0.77 -2.84 -7.03
C SER A 10 -0.71 -2.28 -5.61
N SER A 11 -1.17 -1.03 -5.46
CA SER A 11 -1.48 -0.43 -4.14
C SER A 11 -2.99 -0.24 -4.00
N PHE A 12 -3.49 -0.49 -2.78
CA PHE A 12 -4.92 -0.42 -2.45
C PHE A 12 -5.19 0.81 -1.58
N ARG A 13 -5.90 1.78 -2.15
CA ARG A 13 -6.31 3.02 -1.47
C ARG A 13 -7.67 2.81 -0.79
N SER A 14 -7.82 3.30 0.43
CA SER A 14 -9.12 3.30 1.11
C SER A 14 -10.11 4.21 0.38
N HIS A 15 -11.34 3.73 0.17
CA HIS A 15 -12.39 4.52 -0.48
C HIS A 15 -12.87 5.68 0.42
N ASN A 16 -13.06 5.41 1.71
CA ASN A 16 -13.56 6.39 2.68
C ASN A 16 -12.47 7.35 3.18
N TYR A 17 -11.19 6.94 3.09
CA TYR A 17 -10.05 7.74 3.53
C TYR A 17 -9.01 7.85 2.40
N PRO A 18 -9.17 8.84 1.49
CA PRO A 18 -8.31 8.99 0.31
C PRO A 18 -6.82 9.20 0.61
N THR A 19 -6.42 9.49 1.85
CA THR A 19 -5.01 9.64 2.25
C THR A 19 -4.38 8.34 2.77
N ARG A 20 -5.16 7.25 2.88
CA ARG A 20 -4.71 5.98 3.49
C ARG A 20 -4.67 4.85 2.49
N TYR A 21 -3.69 3.96 2.68
CA TYR A 21 -3.49 2.77 1.88
C TYR A 21 -3.41 1.54 2.78
N ILE A 22 -3.75 0.37 2.22
CA ILE A 22 -3.43 -0.90 2.86
C ILE A 22 -1.91 -1.03 2.87
N ARG A 23 -1.32 -1.23 4.05
CA ARG A 23 0.09 -1.51 4.28
C ARG A 23 0.25 -2.73 5.17
N HIS A 24 1.37 -3.42 5.02
CA HIS A 24 1.79 -4.46 5.94
C HIS A 24 2.61 -3.87 7.10
N SER A 25 2.26 -4.18 8.36
CA SER A 25 3.01 -3.79 9.56
C SER A 25 2.85 -4.87 10.61
N ASP A 26 3.94 -5.33 11.21
CA ASP A 26 3.91 -6.30 12.31
C ASP A 26 3.10 -7.59 11.99
N TYR A 27 3.22 -8.10 10.75
CA TYR A 27 2.46 -9.25 10.25
C TYR A 27 0.95 -9.05 10.14
N ALA A 28 0.47 -7.80 10.27
CA ALA A 28 -0.93 -7.44 10.08
C ALA A 28 -1.11 -6.49 8.89
N LEU A 29 -2.24 -6.62 8.20
CA LEU A 29 -2.68 -5.64 7.19
C LEU A 29 -3.41 -4.50 7.89
N ARG A 30 -2.94 -3.26 7.66
CA ARG A 30 -3.48 -2.05 8.28
C ARG A 30 -3.75 -0.98 7.24
N VAL A 31 -4.73 -0.12 7.51
CA VAL A 31 -5.06 1.05 6.67
C VAL A 31 -4.54 2.31 7.34
N ASP A 32 -3.39 2.78 6.91
CA ASP A 32 -2.67 3.89 7.51
C ASP A 32 -2.21 4.89 6.42
N PRO A 33 -1.94 6.15 6.80
CA PRO A 33 -1.32 7.10 5.89
C PRO A 33 0.10 6.65 5.55
N VAL A 34 0.44 6.76 4.26
CA VAL A 34 1.76 6.43 3.72
C VAL A 34 2.55 7.73 3.59
N SER A 35 3.73 7.81 4.20
CA SER A 35 4.58 9.01 4.14
C SER A 35 6.01 8.73 3.73
N THR A 36 6.56 7.58 4.12
CA THR A 36 7.97 7.24 3.90
C THR A 36 8.17 6.31 2.70
N THR A 37 9.42 6.15 2.28
CA THR A 37 9.80 5.14 1.27
C THR A 37 9.43 3.73 1.72
N THR A 38 9.62 3.40 2.99
CA THR A 38 9.27 2.09 3.56
C THR A 38 7.76 1.87 3.55
N ASP A 39 6.98 2.87 3.98
CA ASP A 39 5.51 2.77 3.94
C ASP A 39 4.97 2.52 2.52
N ARG A 40 5.63 3.11 1.51
CA ARG A 40 5.26 2.90 0.09
C ARG A 40 5.57 1.46 -0.35
N ALA A 41 6.68 0.88 0.11
CA ALA A 41 7.03 -0.50 -0.17
C ALA A 41 6.03 -1.46 0.52
N ASP A 42 5.74 -1.23 1.80
CA ASP A 42 4.79 -2.03 2.59
C ASP A 42 3.34 -1.94 2.05
N ALA A 43 3.02 -0.86 1.33
CA ALA A 43 1.74 -0.65 0.67
C ALA A 43 1.70 -1.10 -0.79
N THR A 44 2.72 -1.81 -1.29
CA THR A 44 2.81 -2.29 -2.67
C THR A 44 2.79 -3.82 -2.69
N PHE A 45 1.76 -4.39 -3.33
CA PHE A 45 1.54 -5.84 -3.37
C PHE A 45 1.60 -6.37 -4.80
N SER A 46 2.35 -7.45 -5.00
CA SER A 46 2.32 -8.21 -6.24
C SER A 46 1.04 -9.06 -6.26
N VAL A 47 0.14 -8.75 -7.19
CA VAL A 47 -1.07 -9.54 -7.42
C VAL A 47 -0.83 -10.37 -8.68
N GLY A 48 -0.02 -11.41 -8.53
CA GLY A 48 0.25 -12.40 -9.57
C GLY A 48 -0.31 -13.75 -9.13
N HIS A 49 -1.12 -14.36 -9.99
CA HIS A 49 -1.61 -15.74 -9.89
C HIS A 49 -0.51 -16.72 -10.30
#